data_AF-A0A2N0PMZ1-F1
#
_entry.id   AF-A0A2N0PMZ1-F1
#
_cell.length_a   1.000
_cell.length_b   1.000
_cell.length_c   1.000
_cell.angle_alpha   90.00
_cell.angle_beta   90.00
_cell.angle_gamma   90.00
#
_symmetry.space_group_name_H-M   'P 1'
#
loop_
_entity.id
_entity.type
_entity.pdbx_description
1 polymer ?
#
loop_
_entity_poly.entity_id
_entity_poly.type
_entity_poly.pdbx_seq_one_letter_code
_entity_poly.pdbx_strand_id
1 'polypeptide(L)'
;MVAYRNLEILEIDFIDIYQINCMVKNSLCLRELRINDFHWNDDNFYNDSLNFIQTFLEKWKGRPAVSLYFNNTYFYQKDNSYMKLFDKYKIEKVIKDINV
;
A
#
# COMPACT_ATOMS: atom_id res chain seq x y z
N MET A 1 -25.69 -6.47 12.95
CA MET A 1 -24.97 -5.81 11.84
C MET A 1 -23.72 -5.20 12.43
N VAL A 2 -22.60 -5.93 12.40
CA VAL A 2 -21.33 -5.47 12.99
C VAL A 2 -20.73 -4.45 12.02
N ALA A 3 -20.87 -3.17 12.33
CA ALA A 3 -20.12 -2.13 11.64
C ALA A 3 -18.66 -2.25 12.11
N TYR A 4 -17.75 -2.63 11.21
CA TYR A 4 -16.30 -2.50 11.40
C TYR A 4 -15.97 -1.01 11.48
N ARG A 5 -16.25 -0.39 12.64
CA ARG A 5 -16.29 1.06 12.76
C ARG A 5 -14.95 1.73 12.52
N ASN A 6 -13.83 1.00 12.51
CA ASN A 6 -12.50 1.55 12.27
C ASN A 6 -11.59 0.46 11.68
N LEU A 7 -11.62 0.24 10.36
CA LEU A 7 -10.49 -0.39 9.66
C LEU A 7 -9.37 0.65 9.55
N GLU A 8 -8.85 1.06 10.70
CA GLU A 8 -7.67 1.92 10.81
C GLU A 8 -6.43 1.19 10.29
N ILE A 9 -6.42 -0.14 10.41
CA ILE A 9 -5.36 -1.01 9.92
C ILE A 9 -6.01 -1.99 8.95
N LEU A 10 -5.46 -2.08 7.74
CA LEU A 10 -5.86 -3.07 6.76
C LEU A 10 -4.65 -3.91 6.38
N GLU A 11 -4.78 -5.21 6.57
CA GLU A 11 -3.79 -6.20 6.22
C GLU A 11 -4.24 -6.89 4.94
N ILE A 12 -3.36 -6.89 3.94
CA ILE A 12 -3.57 -7.62 2.71
C ILE A 12 -2.55 -8.72 2.58
N ASP A 13 -3.11 -9.92 2.45
CA ASP A 13 -2.43 -11.11 1.98
C ASP A 13 -2.81 -11.30 0.51
N PHE A 14 -2.87 -10.28 -0.35
CA PHE A 14 -2.82 -10.39 -1.85
C PHE A 14 -2.93 -9.04 -2.53
N ILE A 15 -2.06 -8.82 -3.50
CA ILE A 15 -1.98 -7.63 -4.32
C ILE A 15 -2.94 -7.82 -5.50
N ASP A 16 -4.17 -7.35 -5.33
CA ASP A 16 -5.17 -7.32 -6.40
C ASP A 16 -5.71 -5.89 -6.57
N ILE A 17 -5.60 -5.35 -7.78
CA ILE A 17 -6.08 -4.01 -8.14
C ILE A 17 -7.57 -3.79 -7.79
N TYR A 18 -8.39 -4.84 -7.77
CA TYR A 18 -9.79 -4.76 -7.33
C TYR A 18 -9.91 -4.42 -5.83
N GLN A 19 -8.97 -4.88 -4.99
CA GLN A 19 -8.91 -4.54 -3.57
C GLN A 19 -8.73 -3.02 -3.37
N ILE A 20 -7.97 -2.34 -4.24
CA ILE A 20 -7.76 -0.89 -4.15
C ILE A 20 -9.08 -0.13 -4.23
N ASN A 21 -9.96 -0.51 -5.15
CA ASN A 21 -11.26 0.16 -5.28
C ASN A 21 -12.11 -0.05 -4.03
N CYS A 22 -12.09 -1.26 -3.47
CA CYS A 22 -12.78 -1.56 -2.21
C CYS A 22 -12.20 -0.75 -1.05
N MET A 23 -10.88 -0.62 -0.95
CA MET A 23 -10.18 0.16 0.07
C MET A 23 -10.54 1.64 0.02
N VAL A 24 -10.40 2.26 -1.15
CA VAL A 24 -10.62 3.71 -1.34
C VAL A 24 -12.09 4.06 -1.14
N LYS A 25 -13.01 3.19 -1.58
CA LYS A 25 -14.45 3.43 -1.49
C LYS A 25 -14.99 3.23 -0.07
N ASN A 26 -14.53 2.20 0.64
CA ASN A 26 -15.13 1.80 1.91
C ASN A 26 -14.36 2.29 3.15
N SER A 27 -13.11 2.78 3.00
CA SER A 27 -12.33 3.30 4.11
C SER A 27 -12.17 4.82 4.02
N LEU A 28 -12.70 5.54 5.01
CA LEU A 28 -12.50 6.99 5.18
C LEU A 28 -11.39 7.30 6.20
N CYS A 29 -10.96 6.31 6.98
CA CYS A 29 -10.07 6.47 8.13
C CYS A 29 -8.90 5.48 8.14
N LEU A 30 -8.50 4.93 6.99
CA LEU A 30 -7.33 4.05 6.92
C LEU A 30 -6.09 4.82 7.41
N ARG A 31 -5.43 4.27 8.42
CA ARG A 31 -4.21 4.82 9.02
C ARG A 31 -2.99 3.98 8.66
N GLU A 32 -3.17 2.68 8.44
CA GLU A 32 -2.09 1.75 8.17
C GLU A 32 -2.50 0.71 7.14
N LEU A 33 -1.67 0.53 6.11
CA LEU A 33 -1.79 -0.54 5.14
C LEU A 33 -0.63 -1.51 5.36
N ARG A 34 -0.93 -2.73 5.76
CA ARG A 34 0.02 -3.83 5.90
C ARG A 34 -0.03 -4.71 4.67
N ILE A 35 1.10 -4.90 4.04
CA ILE A 35 1.26 -5.75 2.86
C ILE A 35 2.12 -6.92 3.29
N ASN A 36 1.50 -8.09 3.41
CA ASN A 36 2.21 -9.32 3.75
C ASN A 36 2.80 -9.96 2.50
N ASP A 37 4.01 -10.48 2.65
CA ASP A 37 4.78 -11.12 1.60
C ASP A 37 4.02 -12.25 0.89
N PHE A 38 4.19 -12.27 -0.43
CA PHE A 38 3.91 -13.42 -1.25
C PHE A 38 5.11 -13.83 -2.08
N HIS A 39 5.45 -15.09 -1.90
CA HIS A 39 6.48 -15.77 -2.66
C HIS A 39 5.91 -16.22 -4.02
N TRP A 40 5.93 -15.36 -5.03
CA TRP A 40 5.91 -15.82 -6.42
C TRP A 40 7.27 -15.58 -7.04
N ASN A 41 7.87 -16.66 -7.54
CA ASN A 41 9.16 -16.71 -8.22
C ASN A 41 9.07 -16.06 -9.63
N ASP A 42 8.32 -14.95 -9.75
CA ASP A 42 7.99 -14.27 -10.99
C ASP A 42 8.60 -12.86 -10.97
N ASP A 43 9.40 -12.56 -11.98
CA ASP A 43 10.02 -11.25 -12.18
C ASP A 43 9.00 -10.10 -12.28
N ASN A 44 7.75 -10.41 -12.65
CA ASN A 44 6.65 -9.46 -12.72
C ASN A 44 6.13 -9.02 -11.35
N PHE A 45 6.36 -9.80 -10.29
CA PHE A 45 5.86 -9.50 -8.94
C PHE A 45 6.32 -8.14 -8.43
N TYR A 46 7.58 -7.77 -8.70
CA TYR A 46 8.12 -6.46 -8.34
C TYR A 46 7.35 -5.31 -9.00
N ASN A 47 7.12 -5.41 -10.32
CA ASN A 47 6.45 -4.37 -11.07
C ASN A 47 4.97 -4.28 -10.68
N ASP A 48 4.30 -5.41 -10.46
CA ASP A 48 2.90 -5.46 -10.04
C ASP A 48 2.70 -4.88 -8.63
N SER A 49 3.62 -5.18 -7.71
CA SER A 49 3.62 -4.62 -6.35
C SER A 49 3.77 -3.09 -6.38
N LEU A 50 4.74 -2.59 -7.15
CA LEU A 50 4.92 -1.15 -7.31
C LEU A 50 3.72 -0.49 -7.97
N ASN A 51 3.17 -1.09 -9.03
CA ASN A 51 2.01 -0.57 -9.72
C ASN A 51 0.77 -0.52 -8.80
N PHE A 52 0.58 -1.54 -7.98
CA PHE A 52 -0.49 -1.56 -6.97
C PHE A 52 -0.32 -0.43 -5.95
N ILE A 53 0.87 -0.31 -5.34
CA ILE A 53 1.13 0.73 -4.33
C ILE A 53 0.97 2.13 -4.94
N GLN A 54 1.51 2.34 -6.15
CA GLN A 54 1.35 3.59 -6.88
C GLN A 54 -0.12 3.94 -7.10
N THR A 55 -0.90 2.97 -7.60
CA THR A 55 -2.32 3.15 -7.90
C THR A 55 -3.12 3.45 -6.64
N PHE A 56 -2.83 2.77 -5.53
CA PHE A 56 -3.44 3.03 -4.25
C PHE A 56 -3.14 4.45 -3.76
N LEU A 57 -1.85 4.84 -3.70
CA LEU A 57 -1.44 6.15 -3.21
C LEU A 57 -2.01 7.30 -4.06
N GLU A 58 -2.04 7.12 -5.39
CA GLU A 58 -2.64 8.11 -6.28
C GLU A 58 -4.14 8.31 -5.99
N LYS A 59 -4.88 7.22 -5.81
CA LYS A 59 -6.31 7.28 -5.45
C LYS A 59 -6.56 7.75 -4.02
N TRP A 60 -5.57 7.63 -3.13
CA TRP A 60 -5.65 8.03 -1.74
C TRP A 60 -5.36 9.54 -1.53
N LYS A 61 -4.93 10.25 -2.57
CA LYS A 61 -4.70 11.70 -2.50
C LYS A 61 -5.91 12.47 -1.96
N GLY A 62 -5.64 13.47 -1.14
CA GLY A 62 -6.67 14.31 -0.50
C GLY A 62 -7.32 13.67 0.74
N ARG A 63 -6.85 12.49 1.17
CA ARG A 63 -7.28 11.81 2.40
C ARG A 63 -6.19 11.90 3.49
N PRO A 64 -6.50 11.54 4.75
CA PRO A 64 -5.49 11.47 5.80
C PRO A 64 -4.31 10.57 5.39
N ALA A 65 -3.10 11.00 5.73
CA ALA A 65 -1.89 10.28 5.38
C ALA A 65 -1.87 8.87 6.00
N VAL A 66 -1.45 7.90 5.20
CA VAL A 66 -1.42 6.48 5.56
C VAL A 66 0.02 6.02 5.84
N SER A 67 0.18 5.15 6.84
CA SER A 67 1.42 4.44 7.11
C SER A 67 1.45 3.15 6.28
N LEU A 68 2.59 2.85 5.67
CA LEU A 68 2.80 1.59 4.95
C LEU A 68 3.66 0.66 5.81
N TYR A 69 3.22 -0.58 5.95
CA TYR A 69 3.97 -1.62 6.66
C TYR A 69 4.16 -2.81 5.72
N PHE A 70 5.40 -3.21 5.54
CA PHE A 70 5.77 -4.29 4.63
C PHE A 70 6.31 -5.45 5.45
N ASN A 71 5.59 -6.56 5.47
CA ASN A 71 6.01 -7.74 6.24
C ASN A 71 6.72 -8.71 5.31
N ASN A 72 8.03 -8.92 5.51
CA ASN A 72 8.87 -9.89 4.79
C ASN A 72 8.94 -9.71 3.26
N THR A 73 8.64 -8.53 2.72
CA THR A 73 8.49 -8.38 1.27
C THR A 73 9.83 -8.14 0.56
N TYR A 74 10.26 -9.00 -0.35
CA TYR A 74 11.56 -8.87 -1.05
C TYR A 74 11.62 -7.76 -2.13
N PHE A 75 10.54 -6.99 -2.34
CA PHE A 75 10.49 -6.02 -3.45
C PHE A 75 11.58 -4.94 -3.34
N TYR A 76 12.04 -4.57 -2.15
CA TYR A 76 13.11 -3.57 -2.00
C TYR A 76 14.48 -3.99 -2.55
N GLN A 77 14.67 -5.27 -2.92
CA GLN A 77 15.97 -5.81 -3.34
C GLN A 77 16.26 -5.66 -4.84
N LYS A 78 15.26 -5.34 -5.68
CA LYS A 78 15.43 -5.35 -7.14
C LYS A 78 16.09 -4.08 -7.69
N ASP A 79 15.63 -2.89 -7.27
CA ASP A 79 16.22 -1.58 -7.62
C ASP A 79 15.69 -0.49 -6.65
N ASN A 80 16.25 0.72 -6.70
CA ASN A 80 15.82 1.88 -5.91
C ASN A 80 14.53 2.56 -6.43
N SER A 81 13.80 1.98 -7.40
CA SER A 81 12.60 2.61 -7.95
C SER A 81 11.45 2.77 -6.93
N TYR A 82 11.34 1.88 -5.94
CA TYR A 82 10.39 2.04 -4.83
C TYR A 82 10.71 3.28 -3.96
N MET A 83 11.99 3.58 -3.74
CA MET A 83 12.41 4.73 -2.93
C MET A 83 11.93 6.04 -3.57
N LYS A 84 12.13 6.18 -4.89
CA LYS A 84 11.67 7.35 -5.66
C LYS A 84 10.16 7.53 -5.58
N LEU A 85 9.41 6.43 -5.65
CA LEU A 85 7.96 6.44 -5.52
C LEU A 85 7.56 6.92 -4.11
N PHE A 86 8.16 6.35 -3.07
CA PHE A 86 7.85 6.72 -1.68
C PHE A 86 8.22 8.16 -1.35
N ASP A 87 9.36 8.65 -1.81
CA ASP A 87 9.77 10.05 -1.60
C ASP A 87 8.78 11.03 -2.23
N LYS A 88 8.30 10.74 -3.45
CA LYS A 88 7.24 11.53 -4.10
C LYS A 88 6.00 11.62 -3.22
N TYR A 89 5.48 10.48 -2.75
CA TYR A 89 4.22 10.45 -1.99
C TYR A 89 4.37 10.90 -0.52
N LYS A 90 5.59 10.91 0.04
CA LYS A 90 5.91 11.60 1.29
C LYS A 90 5.87 13.12 1.10
N ILE A 91 6.47 13.66 0.04
CA ILE A 91 6.42 15.10 -0.28
C ILE A 91 4.97 15.57 -0.51
N GLU A 92 4.18 14.75 -1.21
CA GLU A 92 2.75 15.00 -1.44
C GLU A 92 1.88 14.78 -0.18
N LYS A 93 2.48 14.40 0.97
CA LYS A 93 1.82 14.16 2.26
C LYS A 93 0.75 13.06 2.23
N VAL A 94 0.85 12.13 1.28
CA VAL A 94 -0.02 10.95 1.20
C VAL A 94 0.49 9.85 2.13
N ILE A 95 1.82 9.70 2.22
CA ILE A 95 2.46 8.75 3.13
C ILE A 95 2.83 9.47 4.42
N LYS A 96 2.48 8.85 5.55
CA LYS A 96 2.88 9.29 6.88
C LYS A 96 4.21 8.67 7.31
N ASP A 97 4.28 7.35 7.26
CA ASP A 97 5.43 6.57 7.71
C ASP A 97 5.57 5.30 6.86
N ILE A 98 6.76 4.72 6.84
CA ILE A 98 7.04 3.47 6.12
C ILE A 98 7.88 2.59 7.03
N ASN A 99 7.34 1.41 7.34
CA ASN A 99 8.06 0.34 8.00
C ASN A 99 8.34 -0.74 6.95
N VAL A 100 9.61 -0.96 6.65
CA VAL A 100 10.11 -1.94 5.68
C VAL A 100 11.08 -2.89 6.36
#